data_AF-U6DCN5-F1
#
_entry.id   AF-U6DCN5-F1
#
_cell.length_a   1.000
_cell.length_b   1.000
_cell.length_c   1.000
_cell.angle_alpha   90.00
_cell.angle_beta   90.00
_cell.angle_gamma   90.00
#
_symmetry.space_group_name_H-M   'P 1'
#
loop_
_entity.id
_entity.type
_entity.pdbx_description
1 polymer ?
#
loop_
_entity_poly.entity_id
_entity_poly.type
_entity_poly.pdbx_seq_one_letter_code
_entity_poly.pdbx_strand_id
1 'polypeptide(L)'
;WNPRMAEFLGKTGTVHRITDRGDVRVQFGRETRWTFHPGALTKHNAFWVGDVVRVIDDLDTVKRLQAGHGEWTDDMAPALGRVGKVVKVFRDGNLRVVVGGQPWTFSPSCLVAYRPEEDANLDVAERARENKSSLSVALDKLRAQKSDLEHPGRLVVEVALGSVAGALDLLRRRPEQVDTKNQGRTA
;
A
#
# COMPACT_ATOMS: atom_id res chain seq x y z
N TRP A 1 0.66 20.21 -18.07
CA TRP A 1 -0.65 20.01 -18.71
C TRP A 1 -0.68 20.77 -20.03
N ASN A 2 -1.12 20.16 -21.14
CA ASN A 2 -1.31 20.82 -22.43
C ASN A 2 -2.82 20.84 -22.76
N PRO A 3 -3.44 21.97 -23.17
CA PRO A 3 -4.88 22.03 -23.44
C PRO A 3 -5.41 20.98 -24.44
N ARG A 4 -4.61 20.55 -25.42
CA ARG A 4 -5.00 19.49 -26.37
C ARG A 4 -5.22 18.12 -25.70
N MET A 5 -4.71 17.93 -24.49
CA MET A 5 -4.98 16.71 -23.70
C MET A 5 -6.45 16.59 -23.33
N ALA A 6 -7.21 17.70 -23.28
CA ALA A 6 -8.65 17.69 -22.99
C ALA A 6 -9.44 16.84 -24.01
N GLU A 7 -8.98 16.78 -25.26
CA GLU A 7 -9.59 15.95 -26.32
C GLU A 7 -9.53 14.44 -26.04
N PHE A 8 -8.73 14.02 -25.05
CA PHE A 8 -8.51 12.62 -24.67
C PHE A 8 -9.12 12.27 -23.32
N LEU A 9 -9.82 13.21 -22.67
CA LEU A 9 -10.59 12.91 -21.47
C LEU A 9 -11.68 11.87 -21.78
N GLY A 10 -11.73 10.80 -21.00
CA GLY A 10 -12.67 9.69 -21.17
C GLY A 10 -12.37 8.76 -22.36
N LYS A 11 -11.31 9.00 -23.15
CA LYS A 11 -10.93 8.09 -24.24
C LYS A 11 -10.03 6.97 -23.73
N THR A 12 -10.22 5.77 -24.26
CA THR A 12 -9.33 4.64 -24.00
C THR A 12 -8.09 4.74 -24.89
N GLY A 13 -6.92 4.68 -24.27
CA GLY A 13 -5.63 4.55 -24.95
C GLY A 13 -4.87 3.34 -24.45
N THR A 14 -3.82 2.95 -25.16
CA THR A 14 -2.95 1.84 -24.76
C THR A 14 -1.71 2.37 -24.05
N VAL A 15 -1.30 1.72 -22.97
CA VAL A 15 -0.04 2.05 -22.30
C VAL A 15 1.11 1.72 -23.27
N HIS A 16 1.85 2.74 -23.69
CA HIS A 16 3.00 2.59 -24.59
C HIS A 16 4.29 2.35 -23.81
N ARG A 17 4.50 3.07 -22.69
CA ARG A 17 5.60 2.82 -21.75
C ARG A 17 5.35 3.48 -20.40
N ILE A 18 6.03 2.97 -19.37
CA ILE A 18 6.24 3.67 -18.10
C ILE A 18 7.59 4.39 -18.18
N THR A 19 7.62 5.65 -17.77
CA THR A 19 8.86 6.43 -17.72
C THR A 19 9.71 6.05 -16.50
N ASP A 20 10.97 6.45 -16.51
CA ASP A 20 11.91 6.34 -15.38
C ASP A 20 11.38 7.01 -14.10
N ARG A 21 10.55 8.05 -14.24
CA ARG A 21 9.90 8.75 -13.13
C ARG A 21 8.58 8.13 -12.66
N GLY A 22 8.12 7.05 -13.30
CA GLY A 22 6.86 6.38 -12.97
C GLY A 22 5.61 6.96 -13.67
N ASP A 23 5.76 8.01 -14.48
CA ASP A 23 4.65 8.52 -15.30
C ASP A 23 4.32 7.54 -16.45
N VAL A 24 3.05 7.53 -16.86
CA VAL A 24 2.52 6.60 -17.86
C VAL A 24 2.40 7.32 -19.20
N ARG A 25 3.09 6.83 -20.23
CA ARG A 25 2.92 7.30 -21.61
C ARG A 25 1.86 6.46 -22.30
N VAL A 26 0.73 7.08 -22.62
CA VAL A 26 -0.44 6.46 -23.26
C VAL A 26 -0.49 6.86 -24.74
N GLN A 27 -0.75 5.88 -25.60
CA GLN A 27 -0.97 6.07 -27.03
C GLN A 27 -2.47 6.07 -27.35
N PHE A 28 -2.90 7.06 -28.12
CA PHE A 28 -4.25 7.20 -28.65
C PHE A 28 -4.21 7.14 -30.17
N GLY A 29 -4.83 6.12 -30.76
CA GLY A 29 -4.72 5.88 -32.20
C GLY A 29 -3.29 5.55 -32.63
N ARG A 30 -2.91 5.93 -33.85
CA ARG A 30 -1.61 5.52 -34.44
C ARG A 30 -0.44 6.40 -34.01
N GLU A 31 -0.64 7.70 -33.81
CA GLU A 31 0.48 8.64 -33.66
C GLU A 31 0.49 9.41 -32.34
N THR A 32 -0.70 9.73 -31.81
CA THR A 32 -0.80 10.60 -30.64
C THR A 32 -0.37 9.88 -29.38
N ARG A 33 0.55 10.48 -28.63
CA ARG A 33 1.03 9.96 -27.35
C ARG A 33 1.12 11.07 -26.32
N TRP A 34 0.55 10.82 -25.15
CA TRP A 34 0.58 11.75 -24.01
C TRP A 34 1.17 11.06 -22.79
N THR A 35 1.87 11.83 -21.97
CA THR A 35 2.36 11.35 -20.67
C THR A 35 1.44 11.86 -19.58
N PHE A 36 0.95 10.96 -18.74
CA PHE A 36 0.07 11.25 -17.61
C PHE A 36 0.71 10.78 -16.31
N HIS A 37 0.42 11.51 -15.24
CA HIS A 37 0.60 10.99 -13.90
C HIS A 37 -0.29 9.74 -13.73
N PRO A 38 0.18 8.64 -13.09
CA PRO A 38 -0.60 7.41 -12.97
C PRO A 38 -1.97 7.62 -12.30
N GLY A 39 -2.06 8.52 -11.32
CA GLY A 39 -3.33 8.87 -10.68
C GLY A 39 -4.36 9.57 -11.57
N ALA A 40 -3.98 10.00 -12.79
CA ALA A 40 -4.90 10.56 -13.78
C ALA A 40 -5.45 9.49 -14.75
N LEU A 41 -5.06 8.22 -14.59
CA LEU A 41 -5.47 7.11 -15.43
C LEU A 41 -6.18 6.05 -14.60
N THR A 42 -7.24 5.48 -15.18
CA THR A 42 -7.85 4.24 -14.68
C THR A 42 -7.49 3.14 -15.66
N LYS A 43 -6.93 2.03 -15.14
CA LYS A 43 -6.64 0.85 -15.97
C LYS A 43 -7.96 0.28 -16.48
N HIS A 44 -8.21 0.39 -17.78
CA HIS A 44 -9.37 -0.20 -18.41
C HIS A 44 -9.06 -1.66 -18.77
N ASN A 45 -9.55 -2.60 -17.97
CA ASN A 45 -9.42 -4.03 -18.25
C ASN A 45 -10.51 -4.43 -19.25
N ALA A 46 -10.12 -4.79 -20.48
CA ALA A 46 -11.02 -5.45 -21.40
C ALA A 46 -11.12 -6.93 -21.02
N PHE A 47 -12.33 -7.41 -20.76
CA PHE A 47 -12.58 -8.78 -20.35
C PHE A 47 -13.37 -9.55 -21.40
N TRP A 48 -13.06 -10.83 -21.52
CA TRP A 48 -13.71 -11.76 -22.43
C TRP A 48 -14.28 -12.95 -21.68
N VAL A 49 -15.25 -13.63 -22.30
CA VAL A 49 -15.73 -14.91 -21.77
C VAL A 49 -14.55 -15.88 -21.71
N GLY A 50 -14.34 -16.48 -20.55
CA GLY A 50 -13.22 -17.37 -20.28
C GLY A 50 -12.14 -16.75 -19.40
N ASP A 51 -12.06 -15.41 -19.33
CA ASP A 51 -11.05 -14.73 -18.52
C ASP A 51 -11.19 -15.08 -17.04
N VAL A 52 -10.05 -15.25 -16.38
CA VAL A 52 -9.96 -15.43 -14.94
C VAL A 52 -9.71 -14.05 -14.33
N VAL A 53 -10.51 -13.69 -13.33
CA VAL A 53 -10.53 -12.36 -12.72
C VAL A 53 -10.59 -12.47 -11.22
N ARG A 54 -9.97 -11.51 -10.51
CA ARG A 54 -10.11 -11.33 -9.07
C ARG A 54 -11.09 -10.20 -8.80
N VAL A 55 -12.04 -10.42 -7.91
CA VAL A 55 -12.91 -9.36 -7.38
C VAL A 55 -12.09 -8.51 -6.42
N ILE A 56 -12.21 -7.19 -6.49
CA ILE A 56 -11.62 -6.28 -5.50
C ILE A 56 -12.08 -6.71 -4.09
N ASP A 57 -11.17 -6.64 -3.12
CA ASP A 57 -11.39 -7.03 -1.73
C ASP A 57 -12.03 -5.92 -0.89
N ASP A 58 -11.75 -4.65 -1.21
CA ASP A 58 -12.31 -3.48 -0.53
C ASP A 58 -13.82 -3.32 -0.79
N LEU A 59 -14.61 -3.60 0.25
CA LEU A 59 -16.07 -3.56 0.24
C LEU A 59 -16.62 -2.20 -0.20
N ASP A 60 -16.10 -1.11 0.36
CA ASP A 60 -16.61 0.25 0.11
C ASP A 60 -16.34 0.67 -1.34
N THR A 61 -15.19 0.30 -1.89
CA THR A 61 -14.88 0.49 -3.30
C THR A 61 -15.79 -0.33 -4.20
N VAL A 62 -16.02 -1.60 -3.89
CA VAL A 62 -16.92 -2.44 -4.70
C VAL A 62 -18.34 -1.91 -4.68
N LYS A 63 -18.87 -1.50 -3.52
CA LYS A 63 -20.20 -0.87 -3.42
C LYS A 63 -20.32 0.37 -4.32
N ARG A 64 -19.35 1.27 -4.24
CA ARG A 64 -19.31 2.49 -5.05
C ARG A 64 -19.23 2.17 -6.55
N LEU A 65 -18.45 1.17 -6.94
CA LEU A 65 -18.27 0.77 -8.34
C LEU A 65 -19.44 -0.05 -8.91
N GLN A 66 -20.24 -0.68 -8.04
CA GLN A 66 -21.46 -1.40 -8.43
C GLN A 66 -22.70 -0.52 -8.59
N ALA A 67 -22.70 0.69 -8.03
CA ALA A 67 -23.83 1.62 -8.13
C ALA A 67 -24.17 1.89 -9.61
N GLY A 68 -25.41 1.61 -10.02
CA GLY A 68 -25.86 1.72 -11.42
C GLY A 68 -25.53 0.51 -12.31
N HIS A 69 -24.89 -0.53 -11.77
CA HIS A 69 -24.45 -1.73 -12.50
C HIS A 69 -25.07 -3.04 -11.97
N GLY A 70 -26.32 -2.96 -11.51
CA GLY A 70 -27.03 -4.08 -10.85
C GLY A 70 -27.03 -4.01 -9.33
N GLU A 71 -26.47 -2.93 -8.78
CA GLU A 71 -26.33 -2.65 -7.35
C GLU A 71 -25.49 -3.69 -6.59
N TRP A 72 -25.12 -3.33 -5.36
CA TRP A 72 -24.52 -4.26 -4.42
C TRP A 72 -25.61 -4.97 -3.61
N THR A 73 -25.44 -6.27 -3.35
CA THR A 73 -26.17 -6.99 -2.31
C THR A 73 -25.20 -7.66 -1.34
N ASP A 74 -25.58 -7.78 -0.06
CA ASP A 74 -24.69 -8.34 0.96
C ASP A 74 -24.32 -9.81 0.71
N ASP A 75 -25.13 -10.54 -0.08
CA ASP A 75 -24.82 -11.89 -0.52
C ASP A 75 -23.56 -11.97 -1.41
N MET A 76 -23.13 -10.84 -1.98
CA MET A 76 -21.90 -10.74 -2.79
C MET A 76 -20.64 -10.68 -1.92
N ALA A 77 -20.74 -10.41 -0.61
CA ALA A 77 -19.59 -10.28 0.30
C ALA A 77 -18.59 -11.44 0.24
N PRO A 78 -19.02 -12.72 0.15
CA PRO A 78 -18.10 -13.85 0.05
C PRO A 78 -17.26 -13.86 -1.24
N ALA A 79 -17.63 -13.10 -2.27
CA ALA A 79 -16.90 -13.02 -3.53
C ALA A 79 -15.72 -12.03 -3.47
N LEU A 80 -15.69 -11.11 -2.50
CA LEU A 80 -14.61 -10.12 -2.35
C LEU A 80 -13.23 -10.79 -2.22
N GLY A 81 -12.25 -10.26 -2.95
CA GLY A 81 -10.88 -10.80 -3.00
C GLY A 81 -10.74 -12.15 -3.70
N ARG A 82 -11.85 -12.83 -4.04
CA ARG A 82 -11.80 -14.17 -4.63
C ARG A 82 -11.62 -14.11 -6.14
N VAL A 83 -11.02 -15.18 -6.64
CA VAL A 83 -10.85 -15.42 -8.07
C VAL A 83 -12.09 -16.11 -8.61
N GLY A 84 -12.53 -15.67 -9.79
CA GLY A 84 -13.64 -16.25 -10.53
C GLY A 84 -13.38 -16.25 -12.03
N LYS A 85 -14.32 -16.83 -12.77
CA LYS A 85 -14.26 -16.92 -14.24
C LYS A 85 -15.39 -16.13 -14.87
N VAL A 86 -15.06 -15.27 -15.84
CA VAL A 86 -16.06 -14.56 -16.65
C VAL A 86 -16.79 -15.58 -17.53
N VAL A 87 -18.09 -15.71 -17.33
CA VAL A 87 -18.95 -16.62 -18.11
C VAL A 87 -19.86 -15.89 -19.09
N LYS A 88 -20.02 -14.56 -18.94
CA LYS A 88 -20.79 -13.74 -19.88
C LYS A 88 -20.33 -12.28 -19.83
N VAL A 89 -20.31 -11.64 -20.99
CA VAL A 89 -20.22 -10.19 -21.14
C VAL A 89 -21.59 -9.69 -21.62
N PHE A 90 -22.20 -8.78 -20.87
CA PHE A 90 -23.50 -8.19 -21.20
C PHE A 90 -23.35 -7.00 -22.15
N ARG A 91 -24.46 -6.59 -22.79
CA ARG A 91 -24.47 -5.47 -23.77
C ARG A 91 -24.14 -4.11 -23.13
N ASP A 92 -24.48 -3.96 -21.86
CA ASP A 92 -24.15 -2.79 -21.02
C ASP A 92 -22.70 -2.82 -20.51
N GLY A 93 -21.91 -3.83 -20.88
CA GLY A 93 -20.52 -4.01 -20.46
C GLY A 93 -20.36 -4.72 -19.13
N ASN A 94 -21.43 -5.00 -18.38
CA ASN A 94 -21.35 -5.75 -17.13
C ASN A 94 -20.92 -7.19 -17.38
N LEU A 95 -20.36 -7.83 -16.36
CA LEU A 95 -19.76 -9.15 -16.47
C LEU A 95 -20.45 -10.11 -15.53
N ARG A 96 -20.88 -11.27 -16.05
CA ARG A 96 -21.27 -12.39 -15.21
C ARG A 96 -20.03 -13.21 -14.90
N VAL A 97 -19.68 -13.29 -13.62
CA VAL A 97 -18.50 -13.99 -13.12
C VAL A 97 -18.95 -15.10 -12.17
N VAL A 98 -18.45 -16.31 -12.37
CA VAL A 98 -18.67 -17.41 -11.43
C VAL A 98 -17.53 -17.39 -10.41
N VAL A 99 -17.88 -17.16 -9.14
CA VAL A 99 -16.96 -17.13 -8.00
C VAL A 99 -17.42 -18.18 -6.99
N GLY A 100 -16.57 -19.16 -6.68
CA GLY A 100 -16.94 -20.25 -5.76
C GLY A 100 -18.17 -21.06 -6.19
N GLY A 101 -18.41 -21.19 -7.50
CA GLY A 101 -19.58 -21.87 -8.06
C GLY A 101 -20.85 -21.02 -8.18
N GLN A 102 -20.88 -19.84 -7.55
CA GLN A 102 -22.02 -18.94 -7.60
C GLN A 102 -21.81 -17.84 -8.66
N PRO A 103 -22.79 -17.57 -9.56
CA PRO A 103 -22.68 -16.50 -10.54
C PRO A 103 -23.08 -15.16 -9.94
N TRP A 104 -22.26 -14.15 -10.20
CA TRP A 104 -22.47 -12.76 -9.81
C TRP A 104 -22.36 -11.85 -11.02
N THR A 105 -23.11 -10.74 -11.01
CA THR A 105 -22.94 -9.68 -12.00
C THR A 105 -22.09 -8.58 -11.38
N PHE A 106 -21.01 -8.22 -12.06
CA PHE A 106 -20.10 -7.15 -11.65
C PHE A 106 -19.93 -6.14 -12.77
N SER A 107 -19.83 -4.87 -12.38
CA SER A 107 -19.16 -3.83 -13.13
C SER A 107 -17.73 -4.27 -13.42
N PRO A 108 -17.20 -4.07 -14.65
CA PRO A 108 -15.81 -4.38 -14.98
C PRO A 108 -14.80 -3.71 -14.05
N SER A 109 -15.15 -2.56 -13.48
CA SER A 109 -14.29 -1.81 -12.55
C SER A 109 -14.10 -2.54 -11.21
N CYS A 110 -14.99 -3.46 -10.84
CA CYS A 110 -14.86 -4.28 -9.63
C CYS A 110 -13.88 -5.46 -9.80
N LEU A 111 -13.30 -5.62 -11.00
CA LEU A 111 -12.54 -6.80 -11.39
C LEU A 111 -11.13 -6.42 -11.86
N VAL A 112 -10.18 -7.28 -11.48
CA VAL A 112 -8.80 -7.24 -11.93
C VAL A 112 -8.51 -8.52 -12.72
N ALA A 113 -7.89 -8.39 -13.88
CA ALA A 113 -7.41 -9.56 -14.62
C ALA A 113 -6.46 -10.37 -13.73
N TYR A 114 -6.78 -11.63 -13.48
CA TYR A 114 -6.02 -12.48 -12.59
C TYR A 114 -4.88 -13.16 -13.37
N ARG A 115 -3.65 -12.93 -12.93
CA ARG A 115 -2.44 -13.56 -13.46
C ARG A 115 -1.67 -14.18 -12.29
N PRO A 116 -1.60 -15.53 -12.22
CA PRO A 116 -0.99 -16.22 -11.08
C PRO A 116 0.43 -15.74 -10.74
N GLU A 117 1.21 -15.36 -11.77
CA GLU A 117 2.60 -14.95 -11.62
C GLU A 117 2.77 -13.50 -11.13
N GLU A 118 1.80 -12.62 -11.43
CA GLU A 118 1.80 -11.24 -10.96
C GLU A 118 1.41 -11.19 -9.47
N ASP A 119 0.49 -12.04 -9.03
CA ASP A 119 0.04 -12.10 -7.63
C ASP A 119 1.10 -12.64 -6.67
N ALA A 120 1.85 -13.67 -7.07
CA ALA A 120 2.97 -14.17 -6.25
C ALA A 120 4.03 -13.08 -6.01
N ASN A 121 4.28 -12.23 -7.00
CA ASN A 121 5.20 -11.11 -6.89
C ASN A 121 4.63 -9.95 -6.03
N LEU A 122 3.32 -9.72 -6.09
CA LEU A 122 2.63 -8.73 -5.26
C LEU A 122 2.69 -9.11 -3.77
N ASP A 123 2.41 -10.37 -3.43
CA ASP A 123 2.48 -10.88 -2.06
C ASP A 123 3.89 -10.71 -1.47
N VAL A 124 4.93 -10.96 -2.28
CA VAL A 124 6.33 -10.74 -1.86
C VAL A 124 6.61 -9.26 -1.64
N ALA A 125 6.09 -8.38 -2.50
CA ALA A 125 6.27 -6.95 -2.38
C ALA A 125 5.53 -6.35 -1.16
N GLU A 126 4.31 -6.81 -0.87
CA GLU A 126 3.54 -6.39 0.30
C GLU A 126 4.21 -6.85 1.59
N ARG A 127 4.61 -8.13 1.67
CA ARG A 127 5.39 -8.62 2.82
C ARG A 127 6.69 -7.86 3.01
N ALA A 128 7.38 -7.51 1.93
CA ALA A 128 8.59 -6.70 2.00
C ALA A 128 8.30 -5.28 2.52
N ARG A 129 7.13 -4.70 2.18
CA ARG A 129 6.69 -3.37 2.65
C ARG A 129 6.31 -3.40 4.13
N GLU A 130 5.58 -4.42 4.58
CA GLU A 130 5.24 -4.64 5.99
C GLU A 130 6.47 -4.89 6.86
N ASN A 131 7.43 -5.66 6.35
CA ASN A 131 8.70 -5.88 7.03
C ASN A 131 9.49 -4.56 7.17
N LYS A 132 9.50 -3.71 6.13
CA LYS A 132 10.14 -2.39 6.20
C LYS A 132 9.47 -1.48 7.22
N SER A 133 8.13 -1.46 7.30
CA SER A 133 7.42 -0.63 8.28
C SER A 133 7.61 -1.13 9.71
N SER A 134 7.63 -2.45 9.91
CA SER A 134 7.88 -3.08 11.21
C SER A 134 9.30 -2.76 11.72
N LEU A 135 10.29 -2.81 10.82
CA LEU A 135 11.66 -2.44 11.13
C LEU A 135 11.82 -0.94 11.41
N SER A 136 11.12 -0.06 10.70
CA SER A 136 11.18 1.38 11.00
C SER A 136 10.62 1.67 12.40
N VAL A 137 9.51 1.03 12.76
CA VAL A 137 8.91 1.15 14.11
C VAL A 137 9.87 0.62 15.18
N ALA A 138 10.52 -0.53 14.95
CA ALA A 138 11.51 -1.07 15.88
C ALA A 138 12.73 -0.15 16.03
N LEU A 139 13.20 0.46 14.93
CA LEU A 139 14.32 1.39 14.93
C LEU A 139 13.98 2.68 15.71
N ASP A 140 12.76 3.20 15.57
CA ASP A 140 12.30 4.38 16.31
C ASP A 140 12.21 4.08 17.81
N LYS A 141 11.75 2.88 18.19
CA LYS A 141 11.78 2.42 19.59
C LYS A 141 13.20 2.32 20.15
N LEU A 142 14.15 1.79 19.39
CA LEU A 142 15.56 1.72 19.80
C LEU A 142 16.20 3.11 19.92
N ARG A 143 15.85 4.05 19.03
CA ARG A 143 16.31 5.44 19.13
C ARG A 143 15.76 6.12 20.38
N ALA A 144 14.49 5.90 20.72
CA ALA A 144 13.87 6.41 21.95
C ALA A 144 14.50 5.79 23.23
N GLN A 145 14.95 4.54 23.19
CA GLN A 145 15.72 3.93 24.29
C GLN A 145 17.13 4.52 24.42
N LYS A 146 17.76 4.93 23.31
CA LYS A 146 19.08 5.58 23.36
C LYS A 146 19.04 6.96 24.02
N SER A 147 17.92 7.69 23.94
CA SER A 147 17.75 8.93 24.71
C SER A 147 17.63 8.71 26.22
N ASP A 148 17.33 7.49 26.67
CA ASP A 148 17.28 7.13 28.11
C ASP A 148 18.68 6.80 28.67
N LEU A 149 19.66 6.53 27.81
CA LEU A 149 21.07 6.32 28.19
C LEU A 149 21.81 7.64 28.52
N GLU A 150 21.22 8.80 28.22
CA GLU A 150 21.74 10.15 28.52
C GLU A 150 21.03 10.79 29.74
N HIS A 151 20.26 10.03 30.52
CA HIS A 151 19.56 10.54 31.69
C HIS A 151 20.52 10.71 32.90
N PRO A 152 20.45 11.82 33.67
CA PRO A 152 21.29 12.05 34.85
C PRO A 152 21.20 10.93 35.91
N GLY A 153 20.07 10.22 35.95
CA GLY A 153 19.86 9.09 36.85
C GLY A 153 20.72 7.86 36.55
N ARG A 154 21.35 7.79 35.37
CA ARG A 154 22.16 6.65 34.97
C ARG A 154 23.48 6.57 35.74
N LEU A 155 24.09 7.71 36.09
CA LEU A 155 25.26 7.73 36.98
C LEU A 155 24.93 7.08 38.32
N VAL A 156 23.78 7.45 38.90
CA VAL A 156 23.29 6.91 40.18
C VAL A 156 23.07 5.40 40.10
N VAL A 157 22.56 4.90 38.98
CA VAL A 157 22.35 3.46 38.76
C VAL A 157 23.66 2.70 38.57
N GLU A 158 24.60 3.20 37.76
CA GLU A 158 25.92 2.55 37.55
C GLU A 158 26.72 2.48 38.87
N VAL A 159 26.67 3.55 39.68
CA VAL A 159 27.29 3.58 41.01
C VAL A 159 26.60 2.60 41.98
N ALA A 160 25.27 2.56 41.99
CA ALA A 160 24.52 1.60 42.84
C ALA A 160 24.77 0.13 42.46
N LEU A 161 25.06 -0.13 41.18
CA LEU A 161 25.42 -1.45 40.67
C LEU A 161 26.92 -1.78 40.83
N GLY A 162 27.73 -0.88 41.39
CA GLY A 162 29.17 -1.08 41.62
C GLY A 162 30.03 -1.05 40.34
N SER A 163 29.49 -0.53 39.24
CA SER A 163 30.16 -0.45 37.93
C SER A 163 31.06 0.77 37.84
N VAL A 164 32.30 0.62 38.33
CA VAL A 164 33.31 1.71 38.35
C VAL A 164 33.66 2.21 36.94
N ALA A 165 33.72 1.31 35.96
CA ALA A 165 34.05 1.64 34.58
C ALA A 165 32.94 2.47 33.89
N GLY A 166 31.67 2.10 34.11
CA GLY A 166 30.52 2.83 33.57
C GLY A 166 30.36 4.22 34.19
N ALA A 167 30.57 4.34 35.51
CA ALA A 167 30.54 5.60 36.22
C ALA A 167 31.66 6.56 35.75
N LEU A 168 32.90 6.07 35.59
CA LEU A 168 34.03 6.88 35.13
C LEU A 168 33.87 7.42 33.70
N ASP A 169 33.32 6.62 32.79
CA ASP A 169 33.08 7.07 31.41
C ASP A 169 32.02 8.18 31.36
N LEU A 170 30.96 8.05 32.18
CA LEU A 170 29.92 9.07 32.28
C LEU A 170 30.45 10.38 32.87
N LEU A 171 31.26 10.28 33.94
CA LEU A 171 31.90 11.43 34.59
C LEU A 171 32.88 12.17 33.67
N ARG A 172 33.63 11.44 32.83
CA ARG A 172 34.54 12.05 31.85
C ARG A 172 33.81 12.84 30.77
N ARG A 173 32.62 12.37 30.36
CA ARG A 173 31.82 12.98 29.31
C ARG A 173 30.95 14.14 29.80
N ARG A 174 30.57 14.12 31.09
CA ARG A 174 29.61 15.06 31.69
C ARG A 174 29.98 15.39 33.15
N PRO A 175 31.08 16.13 33.40
CA PRO A 175 31.48 16.51 34.76
C PRO A 175 30.43 17.37 35.48
N GLU A 176 29.54 18.03 34.76
CA GLU A 176 28.45 18.86 35.30
C GLU A 176 27.31 18.07 35.96
N GLN A 177 27.23 16.75 35.75
CA GLN A 177 26.14 15.92 36.27
C GLN A 177 26.35 15.42 37.71
N VAL A 178 27.56 15.61 38.28
CA VAL A 178 27.91 15.18 39.64
C VAL A 178 27.03 15.86 40.69
N ASP A 179 26.70 17.13 40.49
CA ASP A 179 25.93 17.91 41.46
C ASP A 179 24.41 17.91 41.16
N THR A 180 23.97 17.12 40.17
CA THR A 180 22.57 17.10 39.74
C THR A 180 21.75 16.14 40.62
N LYS A 181 20.74 16.67 41.31
CA LYS A 181 19.92 15.91 42.26
C LYS A 181 18.87 15.07 41.54
N ASN A 182 18.93 13.74 41.67
CA ASN A 182 17.89 12.84 41.16
C ASN A 182 17.05 12.30 42.33
N GLN A 183 15.74 12.63 42.34
CA GLN A 183 14.76 12.16 43.33
C GLN A 183 15.24 12.24 44.80
N GLY A 184 15.93 13.33 45.15
CA GLY A 184 16.34 13.61 46.53
C GLY A 184 17.65 12.94 46.98
N ARG A 185 18.35 12.21 46.12
CA ARG A 185 19.71 11.72 46.38
C ARG A 185 20.74 12.46 45.51
N THR A 186 21.84 12.83 46.14
CA THR A 186 23.01 13.41 45.46
C THR A 186 23.80 12.26 44.83
N ALA A 187 24.27 12.44 43.60
CA ALA A 187 25.21 11.52 42.96
C ALA A 187 26.57 11.53 43.67
#